data_AF-A0A832F603-F1
#
_entry.id   AF-A0A832F603-F1
#
_cell.length_a   1.000
_cell.length_b   1.000
_cell.length_c   1.000
_cell.angle_alpha   90.00
_cell.angle_beta   90.00
_cell.angle_gamma   90.00
#
_symmetry.space_group_name_H-M   'P 1'
#
loop_
_entity.id
_entity.type
_entity.pdbx_description
1 polymer ?
#
loop_
_entity_poly.entity_id
_entity_poly.type
_entity_poly.pdbx_seq_one_letter_code
_entity_poly.pdbx_strand_id
1 'polypeptide(L)'
;MKKFKQIDCIVQVLLMITAVIANMINAPGILSNTFISGYLLVGGWQLISVIVHFVSRDFPRVKARRIYLLLLALTVITGIVFALVPGDNLLSFMAAMLFWTPALAILYCGTCIAETRKM
;
A
#
# COMPACT_ATOMS: atom_id res chain seq x y z
N MET A 1 15.25 10.88 11.09
CA MET A 1 15.01 9.91 9.98
C MET A 1 14.54 10.54 8.65
N LYS A 2 14.94 11.78 8.32
CA LYS A 2 14.53 12.41 7.04
C LYS A 2 14.95 11.59 5.81
N LYS A 3 16.19 11.07 5.83
CA LYS A 3 16.73 10.23 4.75
C LYS A 3 15.92 8.95 4.54
N PHE A 4 15.53 8.26 5.62
CA PHE A 4 14.71 7.04 5.50
C PHE A 4 13.37 7.32 4.83
N LYS A 5 12.69 8.43 5.18
CA LYS A 5 11.42 8.79 4.54
C LYS A 5 11.55 9.19 3.09
N GLN A 6 12.62 9.91 2.76
CA GLN A 6 12.93 10.23 1.37
C GLN A 6 13.14 8.94 0.57
N ILE A 7 13.91 7.99 1.12
CA ILE A 7 14.11 6.67 0.51
C ILE A 7 12.78 5.94 0.38
N ASP A 8 11.97 5.87 1.43
CA ASP A 8 10.66 5.22 1.40
C ASP A 8 9.74 5.81 0.33
N CYS A 9 9.67 7.14 0.24
CA CYS A 9 8.90 7.83 -0.79
C CYS A 9 9.42 7.51 -2.20
N ILE A 10 10.74 7.51 -2.40
CA ILE A 10 11.36 7.19 -3.70
C ILE A 10 11.06 5.73 -4.07
N VAL A 11 11.28 4.79 -3.15
CA VAL A 11 11.01 3.36 -3.38
C VAL A 11 9.53 3.13 -3.70
N GLN A 12 8.63 3.75 -2.95
CA GLN A 12 7.19 3.65 -3.20
C GLN A 12 6.82 4.14 -4.62
N VAL A 13 7.34 5.29 -5.03
CA VAL A 13 7.09 5.84 -6.37
C VAL A 13 7.67 4.93 -7.45
N LEU A 14 8.91 4.45 -7.27
CA LEU A 14 9.55 3.53 -8.20
C LEU A 14 8.80 2.21 -8.33
N LEU A 15 8.34 1.63 -7.23
CA LEU A 15 7.54 0.40 -7.25
C LEU A 15 6.22 0.59 -7.99
N MET A 16 5.53 1.73 -7.77
CA MET A 16 4.29 2.03 -8.49
C MET A 16 4.53 2.19 -9.99
N ILE A 17 5.54 2.97 -10.39
CA ILE A 17 5.86 3.20 -11.81
C ILE A 17 6.28 1.91 -12.50
N THR A 18 7.20 1.15 -11.88
CA THR A 18 7.69 -0.11 -12.46
C THR A 18 6.59 -1.16 -12.56
N ALA A 19 5.71 -1.27 -11.56
CA ALA A 19 4.55 -2.15 -11.63
C ALA A 19 3.60 -1.77 -12.79
N VAL A 20 3.32 -0.48 -12.99
CA VAL A 20 2.49 -0.01 -14.11
C VAL A 20 3.14 -0.32 -15.46
N ILE A 21 4.41 0.07 -15.65
CA ILE A 21 5.14 -0.15 -16.91
C ILE A 21 5.27 -1.64 -17.21
N ALA A 22 5.64 -2.46 -16.23
CA ALA A 22 5.80 -3.91 -16.42
C ALA A 22 4.49 -4.58 -16.85
N ASN A 23 3.34 -4.13 -16.31
CA ASN A 23 2.02 -4.61 -16.71
C ASN A 23 1.60 -4.13 -18.10
N MET A 24 2.01 -2.92 -18.51
CA MET A 24 1.74 -2.44 -19.86
C MET A 24 2.54 -3.21 -20.92
N ILE A 25 3.76 -3.67 -20.59
CA ILE A 25 4.64 -4.40 -21.53
C ILE A 25 4.31 -5.89 -21.61
N ASN A 26 4.10 -6.56 -20.47
CA ASN A 26 4.08 -8.03 -20.37
C ASN A 26 2.68 -8.68 -20.40
N ALA A 27 1.74 -8.13 -21.17
CA ALA A 27 0.43 -8.73 -21.51
C ALA A 27 -0.78 -8.41 -20.57
N PRO A 28 -2.03 -8.52 -21.10
CA PRO A 28 -3.13 -7.57 -20.84
C PRO A 28 -4.19 -8.12 -19.88
N GLY A 29 -3.79 -8.57 -18.69
CA GLY A 29 -4.73 -9.21 -17.78
C GLY A 29 -4.48 -8.94 -16.30
N ILE A 30 -5.57 -8.69 -15.58
CA ILE A 30 -5.58 -8.48 -14.12
C ILE A 30 -5.17 -9.76 -13.36
N LEU A 31 -5.26 -10.92 -14.01
CA LEU A 31 -4.86 -12.23 -13.48
C LEU A 31 -3.45 -12.66 -13.93
N SER A 32 -2.69 -11.79 -14.61
CA SER A 32 -1.32 -12.11 -14.99
C SER A 32 -0.41 -12.19 -13.76
N ASN A 33 0.58 -13.09 -13.80
CA ASN A 33 1.58 -13.20 -12.73
C ASN A 33 2.32 -11.86 -12.51
N THR A 34 2.53 -11.10 -13.59
CA THR A 34 3.13 -9.75 -13.55
C THR A 34 2.27 -8.78 -12.75
N PHE A 35 0.95 -8.79 -12.98
CA PHE A 35 0.01 -7.92 -12.26
C PHE A 35 -0.01 -8.24 -10.77
N ILE A 36 -0.22 -9.51 -10.44
CA ILE A 36 -0.32 -9.97 -9.05
C ILE A 36 0.99 -9.69 -8.30
N SER A 37 2.14 -9.98 -8.92
CA SER A 37 3.44 -9.73 -8.30
C SER A 37 3.70 -8.24 -8.06
N GLY A 38 3.43 -7.38 -9.04
CA GLY A 38 3.58 -5.94 -8.88
C GLY A 38 2.66 -5.39 -7.77
N TYR A 39 1.43 -5.88 -7.73
CA TYR A 39 0.45 -5.51 -6.72
C TYR A 39 0.90 -5.91 -5.30
N LEU A 40 1.38 -7.14 -5.12
CA LEU A 40 1.90 -7.63 -3.83
C LEU A 40 3.17 -6.90 -3.41
N LEU A 41 4.07 -6.55 -4.35
CA LEU A 41 5.28 -5.79 -4.05
C LEU A 41 4.96 -4.37 -3.56
N VAL A 42 4.05 -3.67 -4.24
CA VAL A 42 3.63 -2.32 -3.85
C VAL A 42 2.94 -2.33 -2.48
N GLY A 43 1.98 -3.23 -2.26
CA GLY A 43 1.28 -3.34 -0.97
C GLY A 43 2.17 -3.87 0.16
N GLY A 44 3.04 -4.84 -0.14
CA GLY A 44 3.99 -5.41 0.81
C GLY A 44 5.01 -4.38 1.30
N TRP A 45 5.55 -3.56 0.39
CA TRP A 45 6.45 -2.47 0.77
C TRP A 45 5.77 -1.48 1.72
N GLN A 46 4.52 -1.11 1.49
CA GLN A 46 3.77 -0.22 2.38
C GLN A 46 3.64 -0.79 3.79
N LEU A 47 3.28 -2.07 3.90
CA LEU A 47 3.17 -2.75 5.21
C LEU A 47 4.52 -2.77 5.94
N ILE A 48 5.60 -3.14 5.25
CA ILE A 48 6.95 -3.15 5.81
C ILE A 48 7.33 -1.74 6.28
N SER A 49 7.09 -0.72 5.46
CA SER A 49 7.42 0.65 5.80
C SER A 49 6.65 1.12 7.04
N VAL A 50 5.35 0.79 7.14
CA VAL A 50 4.55 1.08 8.33
C VAL A 50 5.12 0.40 9.57
N ILE A 51 5.53 -0.87 9.48
CA ILE A 51 6.16 -1.61 10.58
C ILE A 51 7.45 -0.93 11.02
N VAL A 52 8.32 -0.53 10.08
CA VAL A 52 9.57 0.17 10.40
C VAL A 52 9.30 1.49 11.11
N HIS A 53 8.28 2.24 10.70
CA HIS A 53 7.85 3.47 11.39
C HIS A 53 7.29 3.19 12.80
N PHE A 54 6.59 2.07 13.00
CA PHE A 54 6.12 1.66 14.33
C PHE A 54 7.27 1.35 15.28
N VAL A 55 8.26 0.57 14.83
CA VAL A 55 9.41 0.18 15.65
C VAL A 55 10.30 1.38 15.97
N SER A 56 10.50 2.28 15.01
CA SER A 56 11.32 3.49 15.19
C SER A 56 10.63 4.61 15.97
N ARG A 57 9.35 4.46 16.33
CA ARG A 57 8.51 5.45 17.05
C ARG A 57 8.40 6.83 16.39
N ASP A 58 8.76 6.94 15.12
CA ASP A 58 8.96 8.22 14.44
C ASP A 58 7.77 8.59 13.54
N PHE A 59 6.56 8.50 14.10
CA PHE A 59 5.36 8.94 13.39
C PHE A 59 5.24 10.45 13.42
N PRO A 60 5.25 11.12 12.27
CA PRO A 60 4.97 12.54 12.25
C PRO A 60 3.48 12.75 12.49
N ARG A 61 3.16 13.81 13.22
CA ARG A 61 1.80 14.12 13.66
C ARG A 61 0.96 14.75 12.54
N VAL A 62 1.07 14.26 11.31
CA VAL A 62 0.27 14.73 10.19
C VAL A 62 -1.09 14.02 10.22
N LYS A 63 -2.19 14.78 10.15
CA LYS A 63 -3.56 14.22 10.17
C LYS A 63 -3.75 13.14 9.10
N ALA A 64 -3.19 13.33 7.91
CA ALA A 64 -3.27 12.38 6.81
C ALA A 64 -2.63 11.02 7.13
N ARG A 65 -1.55 10.97 7.93
CA ARG A 65 -0.93 9.71 8.37
C ARG A 65 -1.88 8.90 9.27
N ARG A 66 -2.61 9.57 10.16
CA ARG A 66 -3.61 8.92 11.02
C ARG A 66 -4.74 8.32 10.19
N ILE A 67 -5.23 9.06 9.19
CA ILE A 67 -6.28 8.58 8.28
C ILE A 67 -5.78 7.36 7.51
N TYR A 68 -4.57 7.43 6.93
CA TYR A 68 -3.98 6.30 6.23
C TYR A 68 -3.86 5.07 7.13
N LEU A 69 -3.30 5.21 8.34
CA LEU A 69 -3.15 4.09 9.27
C LEU A 69 -4.49 3.50 9.70
N LEU A 70 -5.52 4.33 9.90
CA LEU A 70 -6.87 3.88 10.21
C LEU A 70 -7.44 3.06 9.04
N LEU A 71 -7.36 3.58 7.82
CA LEU A 71 -7.87 2.88 6.63
C LEU A 71 -7.11 1.58 6.38
N LEU A 72 -5.79 1.57 6.56
CA LEU A 72 -4.97 0.37 6.47
C LEU A 72 -5.39 -0.67 7.52
N ALA A 73 -5.56 -0.26 8.78
CA ALA A 73 -6.00 -1.13 9.85
C ALA A 73 -7.39 -1.71 9.58
N LEU A 74 -8.34 -0.89 9.14
CA LEU A 74 -9.67 -1.35 8.74
C LEU A 74 -9.59 -2.36 7.59
N THR A 75 -8.72 -2.12 6.61
CA THR A 75 -8.51 -3.04 5.47
C THR A 75 -7.98 -4.40 5.92
N VAL A 76 -7.03 -4.42 6.87
CA VAL A 76 -6.49 -5.66 7.42
C VAL A 76 -7.56 -6.39 8.25
N ILE A 77 -8.29 -5.66 9.11
CA ILE A 77 -9.35 -6.24 9.94
C ILE A 77 -10.46 -6.82 9.07
N THR A 78 -10.93 -6.10 8.05
CA THR A 78 -11.97 -6.61 7.14
C THR A 78 -11.47 -7.84 6.39
N GLY A 79 -10.21 -7.85 5.93
CA GLY A 79 -9.61 -9.03 5.31
C GLY A 79 -9.61 -10.25 6.23
N ILE A 80 -9.25 -10.08 7.51
CA ILE A 80 -9.29 -11.16 8.51
C ILE A 80 -10.74 -11.64 8.74
N VAL A 81 -11.69 -10.73 8.94
CA VAL A 81 -13.10 -11.08 9.15
C VAL A 81 -13.64 -11.88 7.96
N PHE A 82 -13.39 -11.43 6.73
CA PHE A 82 -13.84 -12.11 5.51
C PHE A 82 -13.17 -13.47 5.31
N ALA A 83 -11.94 -13.66 5.79
CA ALA A 83 -11.24 -14.95 5.75
C ALA A 83 -11.76 -15.96 6.79
N LEU A 84 -12.33 -15.50 7.91
CA LEU A 84 -12.85 -16.36 8.97
C LEU A 84 -14.33 -16.76 8.76
N VAL A 85 -15.07 -16.04 7.92
CA VAL A 85 -16.46 -16.36 7.59
C VAL A 85 -16.49 -17.41 6.47
N PRO A 86 -17.14 -18.58 6.68
CA PRO A 86 -17.27 -19.60 5.64
C PRO A 86 -17.99 -19.07 4.39
N GLY A 87 -17.47 -19.41 3.21
CA GLY A 87 -18.05 -19.04 1.91
C GLY A 87 -17.08 -18.27 1.01
N ASP A 88 -17.59 -17.77 -0.13
CA ASP A 88 -16.78 -17.10 -1.17
C ASP A 88 -16.53 -15.60 -0.89
N ASN A 89 -16.80 -15.14 0.34
CA ASN A 89 -16.68 -13.75 0.73
C ASN A 89 -15.24 -13.23 0.52
N LEU A 90 -14.24 -14.06 0.80
CA LEU A 90 -12.82 -13.71 0.62
C LEU A 90 -12.51 -13.32 -0.84
N LEU A 91 -13.11 -14.01 -1.82
CA LEU A 91 -12.91 -13.67 -3.23
C LEU A 91 -13.49 -12.29 -3.56
N SER A 92 -14.67 -11.96 -3.04
CA SER A 92 -15.27 -10.63 -3.18
C SER A 92 -14.42 -9.54 -2.52
N PHE A 93 -13.84 -9.81 -1.35
CA PHE A 93 -12.90 -8.89 -0.70
C PHE A 93 -11.65 -8.68 -1.56
N MET A 94 -11.02 -9.75 -2.06
CA MET A 94 -9.85 -9.66 -2.94
C MET A 94 -10.17 -8.90 -4.24
N ALA A 95 -11.37 -9.08 -4.80
CA ALA A 95 -11.82 -8.33 -5.96
C ALA A 95 -12.00 -6.82 -5.64
N ALA A 96 -12.56 -6.46 -4.50
CA ALA A 96 -12.66 -5.06 -4.06
C ALA A 96 -11.28 -4.42 -3.83
N MET A 97 -10.34 -5.21 -3.30
CA MET A 97 -8.97 -4.77 -3.05
C MET A 97 -8.27 -4.29 -4.32
N LEU A 98 -8.57 -4.86 -5.50
CA LEU A 98 -7.99 -4.44 -6.79
C LEU A 98 -8.07 -2.93 -7.02
N PHE A 99 -9.15 -2.29 -6.59
CA PHE A 99 -9.35 -0.85 -6.72
C PHE A 99 -8.99 -0.08 -5.44
N TRP A 100 -9.19 -0.71 -4.29
CA TRP A 100 -8.96 -0.07 -3.00
C TRP A 100 -7.48 0.14 -2.68
N THR A 101 -6.61 -0.85 -2.92
CA THR A 101 -5.19 -0.69 -2.55
C THR A 101 -4.42 0.27 -3.45
N PRO A 102 -4.70 0.43 -4.76
CA PRO A 102 -4.12 1.54 -5.52
C PRO A 102 -4.50 2.91 -4.95
N ALA A 103 -5.76 3.07 -4.49
CA ALA A 103 -6.18 4.29 -3.82
C ALA A 103 -5.42 4.51 -2.50
N LEU A 104 -5.25 3.46 -1.70
CA LEU A 104 -4.40 3.51 -0.49
C LEU A 104 -2.94 3.82 -0.82
N ALA A 105 -2.42 3.34 -1.96
CA ALA A 105 -1.06 3.60 -2.38
C ALA A 105 -0.82 5.05 -2.76
N ILE A 106 -1.78 5.66 -3.46
CA ILE A 106 -1.75 7.09 -3.77
C ILE A 106 -1.84 7.90 -2.48
N LEU A 107 -2.75 7.53 -1.56
CA LEU A 107 -2.85 8.18 -0.25
C LEU A 107 -1.54 8.07 0.54
N TYR A 108 -0.94 6.88 0.58
CA TYR A 108 0.34 6.65 1.23
C TYR A 108 1.44 7.53 0.66
N CYS A 109 1.61 7.53 -0.66
CA CYS A 109 2.59 8.37 -1.35
C CYS A 109 2.37 9.87 -1.03
N GLY A 110 1.11 10.33 -1.10
CA GLY A 110 0.75 11.70 -0.74
C GLY A 110 1.09 12.04 0.72
N THR A 111 0.88 11.10 1.66
CA THR A 111 1.30 11.28 3.06
C THR A 111 2.82 11.39 3.17
N CYS A 112 3.59 10.53 2.52
CA CYS A 112 5.06 10.58 2.56
C CYS A 112 5.61 11.89 1.98
N ILE A 113 5.02 12.41 0.90
CA ILE A 113 5.38 13.72 0.33
C ILE A 113 5.06 14.86 1.31
N ALA A 114 3.85 14.86 1.87
CA ALA A 114 3.42 15.89 2.82
C ALA A 114 4.27 15.88 4.12
N GLU A 115 4.65 14.69 4.59
CA GLU A 115 5.56 14.52 5.73
C GLU A 115 6.95 15.04 5.40
N THR A 116 7.48 14.73 4.21
CA THR A 116 8.81 15.18 3.78
C THR A 116 8.90 16.70 3.65
N ARG A 117 7.82 17.37 3.18
CA ARG A 117 7.76 18.84 3.08
C ARG A 117 7.68 19.57 4.42
N LYS A 118 7.12 18.92 5.45
CA LYS A 118 6.97 19.50 6.80
C LYS A 118 8.18 19.25 7.71
N MET A 119 9.18 18.53 7.22
CA MET A 119 10.39 18.16 7.95
C MET A 119 11.54 19.10 7.63
#